data_AF-A0AAU5DR91-F1
#
_entry.id   AF-A0AAU5DR91-F1
#
_cell.length_a   1.000
_cell.length_b   1.000
_cell.length_c   1.000
_cell.angle_alpha   90.00
_cell.angle_beta   90.00
_cell.angle_gamma   90.00
#
_symmetry.space_group_name_H-M   'P 1'
#
loop_
_entity.id
_entity.type
_entity.pdbx_description
1 polymer ?
#
loop_
_entity_poly.entity_id
_entity_poly.type
_entity_poly.pdbx_seq_one_letter_code
_entity_poly.pdbx_strand_id
1 'polypeptide(L)'
;MSSEAVSIRRYHVFARDRLAVEVAGKPGILVSTSAPPPLPGTGPVTHPFATASFRMAENEGELGLLLRNAPDLDAFLAAARSAGYRVEQVEE
;
A
#
# COMPACT_ATOMS: atom_id res chain seq x y z
N MET A 1 -9.96 -17.81 -24.19
CA MET A 1 -8.91 -17.79 -23.15
C MET A 1 -9.50 -17.07 -21.96
N SER A 2 -9.63 -17.79 -20.85
CA SER A 2 -10.39 -17.44 -19.66
C SER A 2 -9.97 -16.08 -19.11
N SER A 3 -10.92 -15.14 -19.08
CA SER A 3 -10.79 -13.94 -18.25
C SER A 3 -11.04 -14.40 -16.82
N GLU A 4 -10.00 -14.89 -16.15
CA GLU A 4 -10.03 -15.04 -14.70
C GLU A 4 -10.23 -13.63 -14.15
N ALA A 5 -11.40 -13.37 -13.57
CA ALA A 5 -11.64 -12.13 -12.84
C ALA A 5 -10.65 -12.13 -11.68
N VAL A 6 -9.50 -11.48 -11.87
CA VAL A 6 -8.51 -11.31 -10.81
C VAL A 6 -9.17 -10.44 -9.75
N SER A 7 -9.77 -11.08 -8.74
CA SER A 7 -10.34 -10.40 -7.59
C SER A 7 -9.24 -9.58 -6.94
N ILE A 8 -9.30 -8.26 -7.12
CA ILE A 8 -8.32 -7.33 -6.56
C ILE A 8 -8.49 -7.34 -5.04
N ARG A 9 -7.58 -8.01 -4.34
CA ARG A 9 -7.57 -8.06 -2.88
C ARG A 9 -7.21 -6.66 -2.35
N ARG A 10 -8.06 -6.11 -1.48
CA ARG A 10 -7.82 -4.81 -0.83
C ARG A 10 -7.63 -4.99 0.67
N TYR A 11 -6.77 -4.15 1.24
CA TYR A 11 -6.38 -4.20 2.64
C TYR A 11 -6.29 -2.81 3.24
N HIS A 12 -6.73 -2.69 4.49
CA HIS A 12 -6.49 -1.55 5.34
C HIS A 12 -5.41 -1.91 6.37
N VAL A 13 -4.39 -1.06 6.47
CA VAL A 13 -3.32 -1.20 7.45
C VAL A 13 -3.44 -0.07 8.45
N PHE A 14 -3.60 -0.42 9.72
CA PHE A 14 -3.81 0.49 10.81
C PHE A 14 -2.57 0.58 11.70
N ALA A 15 -2.16 1.81 12.01
CA ALA A 15 -1.24 2.11 13.09
C ALA A 15 -2.07 2.36 14.36
N ARG A 16 -2.10 1.39 15.27
CA ARG A 16 -3.04 1.35 16.41
C ARG A 16 -4.49 1.34 15.91
N ASP A 17 -5.18 2.48 16.02
CA ASP A 17 -6.59 2.65 15.61
C ASP A 17 -6.77 3.63 14.43
N ARG A 18 -5.67 4.11 13.85
CA ARG A 18 -5.71 5.05 12.71
C ARG A 18 -5.32 4.35 11.42
N LEU A 19 -6.08 4.58 10.36
CA LEU A 19 -5.77 4.08 9.03
C LEU A 19 -4.48 4.74 8.54
N ALA A 20 -3.44 3.95 8.37
CA ALA A 20 -2.12 4.41 7.95
C ALA A 20 -1.93 4.26 6.44
N VAL A 21 -2.34 3.13 5.86
CA VAL A 21 -2.29 2.91 4.41
C VAL A 21 -3.43 2.01 3.93
N GLU A 22 -4.00 2.36 2.78
CA GLU A 22 -4.89 1.51 2.00
C GLU A 22 -4.08 0.86 0.88
N VAL A 23 -4.18 -0.45 0.71
CA VAL A 23 -3.42 -1.20 -0.30
C VAL A 23 -4.36 -2.06 -1.14
N ALA A 24 -4.17 -2.03 -2.46
CA ALA A 24 -4.79 -2.95 -3.40
C ALA A 24 -3.70 -3.80 -4.06
N GLY A 25 -3.94 -5.11 -4.16
CA GLY A 25 -3.07 -6.10 -4.78
C GLY A 25 -3.06 -6.06 -6.31
N LYS A 26 -2.81 -4.87 -6.87
CA LYS A 26 -2.65 -4.66 -8.31
C LYS A 26 -1.52 -3.66 -8.57
N PRO A 27 -0.76 -3.81 -9.67
CA PRO A 27 0.22 -2.80 -10.09
C PRO A 27 -0.46 -1.43 -10.21
N GLY A 28 0.20 -0.38 -9.73
CA GLY A 28 -0.37 0.96 -9.80
C GLY A 28 0.43 2.00 -9.03
N ILE A 29 -0.24 3.10 -8.68
CA ILE A 29 0.38 4.28 -8.10
C ILE A 29 0.49 4.14 -6.57
N LEU A 30 1.60 4.60 -6.03
CA LEU A 30 1.77 4.88 -4.61
C LEU A 30 1.45 6.36 -4.38
N VAL A 31 0.33 6.62 -3.72
CA VAL A 31 -0.12 7.97 -3.36
C VAL A 31 0.23 8.21 -1.90
N SER A 32 0.96 9.28 -1.63
CA SER A 32 1.05 9.84 -0.28
C SER A 32 0.12 11.03 -0.16
N THR A 33 -0.73 11.05 0.87
CA THR A 33 -1.53 12.24 1.20
C THR A 33 -0.78 13.24 2.06
N SER A 34 0.45 12.94 2.46
CA SER A 34 1.28 13.77 3.33
C SER A 34 2.46 14.41 2.60
N ALA A 35 2.85 13.89 1.44
CA ALA A 35 3.81 14.54 0.58
C ALA A 35 3.19 15.80 -0.06
N PRO A 36 3.96 16.90 -0.20
CA PRO A 36 3.54 18.00 -1.06
C PRO A 36 3.26 17.48 -2.47
N PRO A 37 2.30 18.07 -3.20
CA PRO A 37 2.02 17.66 -4.56
C PRO A 37 3.32 17.63 -5.38
N PRO A 38 3.55 16.58 -6.18
CA PRO A 38 4.77 16.47 -6.95
C PRO A 38 4.92 17.71 -7.85
N LEU A 39 6.17 18.16 -8.02
CA LEU A 39 6.47 19.26 -8.94
C LEU A 39 5.91 18.94 -10.34
N PRO A 40 5.45 19.95 -11.10
CA PRO A 40 5.00 19.76 -12.47
C PRO A 40 6.07 19.01 -13.28
N GLY A 41 5.70 17.86 -13.87
CA GLY A 41 6.61 17.01 -14.64
C GLY A 41 7.17 15.79 -13.88
N THR A 42 7.00 15.71 -12.56
CA THR A 42 7.36 14.51 -11.80
C THR A 42 6.24 13.47 -11.89
N GLY A 43 6.52 12.33 -12.54
CA GLY A 43 5.58 11.22 -12.63
C GLY A 43 5.28 10.57 -11.28
N PRO A 44 4.11 9.93 -11.10
CA PRO A 44 3.76 9.24 -9.88
C PRO A 44 4.70 8.06 -9.61
N VAL A 45 5.01 7.80 -8.34
CA VAL A 45 5.72 6.58 -7.95
C VAL A 45 4.79 5.40 -8.19
N THR A 46 5.27 4.36 -8.88
CA THR A 46 4.48 3.16 -9.18
C THR A 46 5.07 1.93 -8.53
N HIS A 47 4.23 0.95 -8.19
CA HIS A 47 4.64 -0.36 -7.70
C HIS A 47 4.24 -1.46 -8.70
N PRO A 48 5.10 -2.48 -8.90
CA PRO A 48 4.83 -3.55 -9.85
C PRO A 48 3.69 -4.49 -9.44
N PHE A 49 3.27 -4.50 -8.17
CA PHE A 49 2.22 -5.41 -7.68
C PHE A 49 1.19 -4.76 -6.74
N ALA A 50 1.39 -3.50 -6.34
CA ALA A 50 0.55 -2.84 -5.34
C ALA A 50 0.18 -1.41 -5.75
N THR A 51 -1.05 -1.02 -5.42
CA THR A 51 -1.48 0.38 -5.39
C THR A 51 -1.67 0.72 -3.93
N ALA A 52 -1.02 1.76 -3.42
CA ALA A 52 -1.11 2.13 -2.01
C ALA A 52 -1.46 3.61 -1.85
N SER A 53 -2.25 3.93 -0.84
CA SER A 53 -2.58 5.30 -0.44
C SER A 53 -2.22 5.51 1.03
N PHE A 54 -1.11 6.19 1.29
CA PHE A 54 -0.64 6.50 2.63
C PHE A 54 -1.40 7.70 3.18
N ARG A 55 -2.05 7.51 4.33
CA ARG A 55 -2.88 8.50 5.02
C ARG A 55 -2.15 9.20 6.17
N MET A 56 -1.01 8.67 6.59
CA MET A 56 -0.24 9.16 7.74
C MET A 56 1.24 9.34 7.39
N ALA A 57 1.73 10.58 7.41
CA ALA A 57 3.14 10.92 7.22
C ALA A 57 4.07 10.17 8.18
N GLU A 58 3.63 10.03 9.44
CA GLU A 58 4.40 9.45 10.55
C GLU A 58 4.85 8.02 10.26
N ASN A 59 4.02 7.24 9.56
CA ASN A 59 4.25 5.82 9.26
C ASN A 59 4.60 5.58 7.78
N GLU A 60 4.47 6.58 6.92
CA GLU A 60 4.73 6.46 5.48
C GLU A 60 6.17 6.04 5.18
N GLY A 61 7.14 6.63 5.88
CA GLY A 61 8.55 6.31 5.69
C GLY A 61 8.84 4.83 5.93
N GLU A 62 8.34 4.28 7.02
CA GLU A 62 8.49 2.86 7.38
C GLU A 62 7.70 1.96 6.44
N LEU A 63 6.39 2.19 6.26
CA LEU A 63 5.53 1.38 5.41
C LEU A 63 5.97 1.39 3.94
N GLY A 64 6.46 2.53 3.44
CA GLY A 64 7.04 2.63 2.11
C GLY A 64 8.38 1.90 1.96
N LEU A 65 9.14 1.74 3.04
CA LEU A 65 10.36 0.93 3.06
C LEU A 65 10.02 -0.57 3.07
N LEU A 66 9.03 -0.97 3.87
CA LEU A 66 8.49 -2.34 3.87
C LEU A 66 7.94 -2.72 2.50
N LEU A 67 7.19 -1.83 1.85
CA LEU A 67 6.61 -2.07 0.53
C LEU A 67 7.67 -2.23 -0.56
N ARG A 68 8.71 -1.37 -0.55
CA ARG A 68 9.82 -1.44 -1.52
C ARG A 68 10.69 -2.68 -1.38
N ASN A 69 10.83 -3.21 -0.16
CA ASN A 69 11.62 -4.41 0.11
C ASN A 69 10.82 -5.71 -0.05
N ALA A 70 9.49 -5.62 -0.15
CA ALA A 70 8.65 -6.78 -0.29
C ALA A 70 8.67 -7.31 -1.75
N PRO A 71 8.85 -8.63 -1.96
CA PRO A 71 8.77 -9.23 -3.29
C PRO A 71 7.34 -9.28 -3.85
N ASP A 72 6.33 -9.28 -2.97
CA ASP A 72 4.91 -9.37 -3.31
C ASP A 72 4.03 -8.76 -2.21
N LEU A 73 2.72 -8.75 -2.46
CA LEU A 73 1.73 -8.20 -1.53
C LEU A 73 1.73 -8.95 -0.20
N ASP A 74 1.76 -10.28 -0.23
CA ASP A 74 1.63 -11.10 0.97
C ASP A 74 2.85 -10.91 1.89
N ALA A 75 4.05 -10.77 1.32
CA ALA A 75 5.28 -10.43 2.03
C ALA A 75 5.21 -9.03 2.66
N PHE A 76 4.65 -8.04 1.96
CA PHE A 76 4.42 -6.71 2.53
C PHE A 76 3.46 -6.79 3.74
N LEU A 77 2.33 -7.49 3.61
CA LEU A 77 1.35 -7.61 4.70
C LEU A 77 1.93 -8.37 5.90
N ALA A 78 2.74 -9.39 5.67
CA ALA A 78 3.46 -10.11 6.72
C ALA A 78 4.46 -9.18 7.45
N ALA A 79 5.23 -8.39 6.70
CA ALA A 79 6.17 -7.44 7.27
C ALA A 79 5.46 -6.34 8.08
N ALA A 80 4.34 -5.80 7.58
CA ALA A 80 3.52 -4.83 8.31
C ALA A 80 2.98 -5.41 9.63
N ARG A 81 2.47 -6.65 9.63
CA ARG A 81 2.04 -7.33 10.86
C ARG A 81 3.20 -7.51 11.84
N SER A 82 4.37 -7.92 11.35
CA SER A 82 5.57 -8.10 12.18
C SER A 82 6.08 -6.79 12.78
N ALA A 83 5.85 -5.65 12.12
CA ALA A 83 6.16 -4.32 12.63
C ALA A 83 5.09 -3.77 13.60
N GLY A 84 4.04 -4.54 13.88
CA GLY A 84 2.99 -4.19 14.86
C GLY A 84 1.78 -3.47 14.26
N TYR A 85 1.66 -3.41 12.94
CA TYR A 85 0.48 -2.87 12.28
C TYR A 85 -0.66 -3.90 12.27
N ARG A 86 -1.90 -3.42 12.43
CA ARG A 86 -3.10 -4.25 12.23
C ARG A 86 -3.47 -4.23 10.75
N VAL A 87 -3.64 -5.40 10.16
CA VAL A 87 -3.96 -5.56 8.73
C VAL A 87 -5.32 -6.22 8.60
N GLU A 88 -6.25 -5.54 7.95
CA GLU A 88 -7.61 -6.00 7.71
C GLU A 88 -7.87 -6.11 6.21
N GLN A 89 -8.43 -7.23 5.78
CA GLN A 89 -8.91 -7.38 4.41
C GLN A 89 -10.27 -6.69 4.30
N VAL A 90 -10.44 -5.92 3.23
CA VAL A 90 -11.73 -5.32 2.88
C VAL A 90 -12.26 -6.02 1.64
N GLU A 91 -13.40 -6.70 1.80
CA GLU A 91 -14.21 -7.21 0.70
C GLU A 91 -14.99 -6.03 0.11
N GLU A 92 -14.99 -5.90 -1.22
CA GLU A 92 -15.85 -4.94 -1.93
C GLU A 92 -17.27 -5.50 -2.07
#